data_AF-A0A435ETY6-F1
#
_entry.id   AF-A0A435ETY6-F1
#
_cell.length_a   1.000
_cell.length_b   1.000
_cell.length_c   1.000
_cell.angle_alpha   90.00
_cell.angle_beta   90.00
_cell.angle_gamma   90.00
#
_symmetry.space_group_name_H-M   'P 1'
#
loop_
_entity.id
_entity.type
_entity.pdbx_description
1 polymer ?
#
loop_
_entity_poly.entity_id
_entity_poly.type
_entity_poly.pdbx_seq_one_letter_code
_entity_poly.pdbx_strand_id
1 'polypeptide(L)'
;VWTAWYGLFVIFIPVYCFLLMPAITALHGDTERFLERVSAQQWAIMISVYCVSHVPALLTLNVPGFEDRNLLLIAFLIIVVQGSDVLQYIFGKLFGKHRFSPNVSPSKTWEGLIGGLVASSLLGALLAFITPFSPLQASAVAFVACTMGFLGGLVASAIKRDQGVKDWGHLIEGHGGMLDRTDSLVFAAPIFFHIVRYFWTV
;
A
#
# COMPACT_ATOMS: atom_id res chain seq x y z
N VAL A 1 -28.19 0.62 -9.07
CA VAL A 1 -27.33 0.01 -10.12
C VAL A 1 -25.83 0.10 -9.80
N TRP A 2 -25.37 1.16 -9.10
CA TRP A 2 -23.94 1.36 -8.78
C TRP A 2 -23.34 0.53 -7.62
N THR A 3 -24.16 -0.13 -6.79
CA THR A 3 -23.68 -0.92 -5.65
C THR A 3 -23.17 -2.32 -6.02
N ALA A 4 -23.62 -2.89 -7.14
CA ALA A 4 -23.27 -4.27 -7.53
C ALA A 4 -21.79 -4.41 -7.97
N TRP A 5 -21.23 -3.38 -8.61
CA TRP A 5 -19.86 -3.44 -9.14
C TRP A 5 -18.79 -3.31 -8.07
N TYR A 6 -19.07 -2.62 -6.95
CA TYR A 6 -18.14 -2.54 -5.83
C TYR A 6 -17.92 -3.91 -5.17
N GLY A 7 -19.01 -4.62 -4.89
CA GLY A 7 -18.94 -5.96 -4.29
C GLY A 7 -18.09 -6.88 -5.16
N LEU A 8 -18.32 -6.87 -6.48
CA LEU A 8 -17.50 -7.60 -7.43
C LEU A 8 -16.04 -7.13 -7.41
N PHE A 9 -15.76 -5.83 -7.46
CA PHE A 9 -14.40 -5.28 -7.42
C PHE A 9 -13.58 -5.79 -6.22
N VAL A 10 -14.17 -5.81 -5.02
CA VAL A 10 -13.47 -6.24 -3.79
C VAL A 10 -13.24 -7.74 -3.74
N ILE A 11 -14.18 -8.55 -4.25
CA ILE A 11 -14.07 -10.02 -4.16
C ILE A 11 -13.45 -10.67 -5.40
N PHE A 12 -13.37 -9.96 -6.54
CA PHE A 12 -12.94 -10.53 -7.82
C PHE A 12 -11.55 -11.17 -7.73
N ILE A 13 -10.56 -10.41 -7.28
CA ILE A 13 -9.20 -10.93 -7.15
C ILE A 13 -9.05 -11.81 -5.90
N PRO A 14 -9.41 -11.35 -4.68
CA PRO A 14 -9.15 -12.10 -3.45
C PRO A 14 -9.95 -13.40 -3.31
N VAL A 15 -11.07 -13.55 -4.02
CA VAL A 15 -11.91 -14.76 -3.97
C VAL A 15 -11.88 -15.50 -5.29
N TYR A 16 -12.34 -14.88 -6.39
CA TYR A 16 -12.51 -15.62 -7.65
C TYR A 16 -11.16 -15.94 -8.31
N CYS A 17 -10.27 -14.96 -8.52
CA CYS A 17 -8.94 -15.24 -9.07
C CYS A 17 -8.11 -16.11 -8.13
N PHE A 18 -8.25 -15.91 -6.81
CA PHE A 18 -7.55 -16.72 -5.81
C PHE A 18 -7.88 -18.21 -5.92
N LEU A 19 -9.15 -18.56 -6.14
CA LEU A 19 -9.60 -19.95 -6.24
C LEU A 19 -9.45 -20.53 -7.66
N LEU A 20 -9.69 -19.73 -8.70
CA LEU A 20 -9.71 -20.21 -10.09
C LEU A 20 -8.33 -20.43 -10.68
N MET A 21 -7.36 -19.54 -10.44
CA MET A 21 -6.04 -19.69 -11.07
C MET A 21 -5.29 -20.95 -10.63
N PRO A 22 -5.24 -21.33 -9.33
CA PRO A 22 -4.65 -22.60 -8.93
C PRO A 22 -5.36 -23.79 -9.57
N ALA A 23 -6.70 -23.75 -9.65
CA ALA A 23 -7.48 -24.83 -10.27
C ALA A 23 -7.15 -24.99 -11.77
N ILE A 24 -7.05 -23.88 -12.52
CA ILE A 24 -6.64 -23.91 -13.93
C ILE A 24 -5.21 -24.45 -14.08
N THR A 25 -4.28 -23.98 -13.26
CA THR A 25 -2.89 -24.48 -13.28
C THR A 25 -2.83 -25.97 -12.96
N ALA A 26 -3.65 -26.46 -12.03
CA ALA A 26 -3.71 -27.89 -11.70
C ALA A 26 -4.29 -28.73 -12.85
N LEU A 27 -5.30 -28.21 -13.56
CA LEU A 27 -5.88 -28.87 -14.74
C LEU A 27 -4.88 -28.99 -15.91
N HIS A 28 -3.85 -28.13 -15.97
CA HIS A 28 -2.77 -28.27 -16.94
C HIS A 28 -1.77 -29.40 -16.61
N GLY A 29 -1.89 -30.04 -15.45
CA GLY A 29 -1.14 -31.26 -15.10
C GLY A 29 0.32 -31.05 -14.70
N ASP A 30 0.79 -29.81 -14.62
CA ASP A 30 2.15 -29.48 -14.20
C ASP A 30 2.23 -29.32 -12.67
N THR A 31 2.91 -30.28 -12.02
CA THR A 31 3.08 -30.31 -10.57
C THR A 31 4.41 -29.73 -10.08
N GLU A 32 5.32 -29.37 -10.99
CA GLU A 32 6.64 -28.86 -10.59
C GLU A 32 6.54 -27.47 -9.97
N ARG A 33 7.07 -27.34 -8.74
CA ARG A 33 7.04 -26.10 -7.94
C ARG A 33 5.63 -25.46 -7.90
N PHE A 34 4.59 -26.29 -7.95
CA PHE A 34 3.22 -25.84 -8.15
C PHE A 34 2.78 -24.78 -7.13
N LEU A 35 3.00 -25.05 -5.85
CA LEU A 35 2.62 -24.13 -4.77
C LEU A 35 3.37 -22.79 -4.86
N GLU A 36 4.66 -22.83 -5.18
CA GLU A 36 5.47 -21.61 -5.31
C GLU A 36 4.99 -20.74 -6.47
N ARG A 37 4.77 -21.35 -7.65
CA ARG A 37 4.28 -20.64 -8.84
C ARG A 37 2.90 -20.03 -8.61
N VAL A 38 1.98 -20.81 -8.06
CA VAL A 38 0.63 -20.33 -7.76
C VAL A 38 0.68 -19.20 -6.74
N SER A 39 1.47 -19.36 -5.67
CA SER A 39 1.62 -18.31 -4.65
C SER A 39 2.21 -17.03 -5.25
N ALA A 40 3.24 -17.15 -6.08
CA ALA A 40 3.85 -16.02 -6.78
C ALA A 40 2.85 -15.33 -7.71
N GLN A 41 2.06 -16.09 -8.47
CA GLN A 41 1.05 -15.53 -9.37
C GLN A 41 -0.06 -14.80 -8.60
N GLN A 42 -0.52 -15.37 -7.48
CA GLN A 42 -1.52 -14.73 -6.63
C GLN A 42 -1.00 -13.44 -6.01
N TRP A 43 0.22 -13.46 -5.46
CA TRP A 43 0.86 -12.28 -4.91
C TRP A 43 1.10 -11.20 -5.96
N ALA A 44 1.53 -11.58 -7.17
CA ALA A 44 1.74 -10.66 -8.27
C ALA A 44 0.45 -9.91 -8.63
N ILE A 45 -0.67 -10.62 -8.83
CA ILE A 45 -1.95 -9.97 -9.18
C ILE A 45 -2.49 -9.14 -7.99
N MET A 46 -2.34 -9.63 -6.77
CA MET A 46 -2.77 -8.91 -5.56
C MET A 46 -2.05 -7.55 -5.45
N ILE A 47 -0.73 -7.54 -5.61
CA ILE A 47 0.08 -6.32 -5.49
C ILE A 47 -0.12 -5.41 -6.71
N SER A 48 0.03 -5.94 -7.93
CA SER A 48 0.08 -5.12 -9.15
C SER A 48 -1.28 -4.63 -9.63
N VAL A 49 -2.36 -5.37 -9.36
CA VAL A 49 -3.70 -5.04 -9.84
C VAL A 49 -4.60 -4.63 -8.69
N TYR A 50 -4.84 -5.53 -7.72
CA TYR A 50 -5.82 -5.28 -6.66
C TYR A 50 -5.41 -4.07 -5.81
N CYS A 51 -4.24 -4.11 -5.19
CA CYS A 51 -3.74 -3.03 -4.32
C CYS A 51 -3.61 -1.68 -5.04
N VAL A 52 -2.96 -1.66 -6.22
CA VAL A 52 -2.76 -0.41 -6.99
C VAL A 52 -4.09 0.20 -7.45
N SER A 53 -5.06 -0.62 -7.86
CA SER A 53 -6.37 -0.12 -8.31
C SER A 53 -7.17 0.63 -7.25
N HIS A 54 -6.85 0.45 -5.96
CA HIS A 54 -7.51 1.18 -4.87
C HIS A 54 -7.16 2.68 -4.84
N VAL A 55 -6.04 3.08 -5.46
CA VAL A 55 -5.70 4.51 -5.60
C VAL A 55 -6.72 5.23 -6.49
N PRO A 56 -6.91 4.87 -7.77
CA PRO A 56 -7.95 5.50 -8.60
C PRO A 56 -9.37 5.18 -8.13
N ALA A 57 -9.60 4.03 -7.46
CA ALA A 57 -10.91 3.70 -6.92
C ALA A 57 -11.43 4.76 -5.93
N LEU A 58 -10.55 5.53 -5.26
CA LEU A 58 -10.96 6.65 -4.40
C LEU A 58 -11.83 7.67 -5.13
N LEU A 59 -11.67 7.84 -6.45
CA LEU A 59 -12.52 8.73 -7.26
C LEU A 59 -13.98 8.27 -7.31
N THR A 60 -14.23 6.98 -7.10
CA THR A 60 -15.57 6.38 -7.15
C THR A 60 -16.34 6.48 -5.83
N LEU A 61 -15.70 6.95 -4.76
CA LEU A 61 -16.34 7.08 -3.46
C LEU A 61 -17.33 8.25 -3.45
N ASN A 62 -18.52 8.03 -2.91
CA ASN A 62 -19.48 9.11 -2.70
C ASN A 62 -19.39 9.57 -1.24
N VAL A 63 -18.70 10.69 -1.00
CA VAL A 63 -18.56 11.28 0.33
C VAL A 63 -19.45 12.53 0.42
N PRO A 64 -20.51 12.52 1.25
CA PRO A 64 -21.42 13.65 1.36
C PRO A 64 -20.69 14.95 1.71
N GLY A 65 -20.96 16.02 0.97
CA GLY A 65 -20.33 17.34 1.18
C GLY A 65 -18.87 17.42 0.70
N PHE A 66 -18.35 16.37 0.07
CA PHE A 66 -17.00 16.32 -0.51
C PHE A 66 -17.01 15.83 -1.97
N GLU A 67 -18.17 15.96 -2.62
CA GLU A 67 -18.39 15.60 -4.03
C GLU A 67 -17.41 16.36 -4.95
N ASP A 68 -16.96 15.70 -6.01
CA ASP A 68 -15.97 16.18 -7.00
C ASP A 68 -14.56 16.50 -6.47
N ARG A 69 -14.32 16.37 -5.16
CA ARG A 69 -13.02 16.65 -4.53
C ARG A 69 -12.22 15.40 -4.20
N ASN A 70 -12.68 14.21 -4.62
CA ASN A 70 -12.03 12.93 -4.35
C ASN A 70 -10.56 12.86 -4.83
N LEU A 71 -10.17 13.67 -5.82
CA LEU A 71 -8.76 13.81 -6.20
C LEU A 71 -7.87 14.25 -5.03
N LEU A 72 -8.41 15.06 -4.11
CA LEU A 72 -7.70 15.49 -2.91
C LEU A 72 -7.47 14.35 -1.92
N LEU A 73 -8.32 13.32 -1.90
CA LEU A 73 -8.07 12.10 -1.10
C LEU A 73 -6.88 11.32 -1.64
N ILE A 74 -6.72 11.24 -2.96
CA ILE A 74 -5.54 10.65 -3.59
C ILE A 74 -4.30 11.48 -3.26
N ALA A 75 -4.38 12.80 -3.38
CA ALA A 75 -3.29 13.70 -3.02
C ALA A 75 -2.89 13.53 -1.54
N PHE A 76 -3.87 13.49 -0.63
CA PHE A 76 -3.66 13.25 0.80
C PHE A 76 -2.95 11.91 1.03
N LEU A 77 -3.44 10.82 0.46
CA LEU A 77 -2.84 9.49 0.58
C LEU A 77 -1.38 9.50 0.13
N ILE A 78 -1.12 10.01 -1.07
CA ILE A 78 0.23 10.02 -1.64
C ILE A 78 1.17 10.89 -0.81
N ILE A 79 0.76 12.11 -0.44
CA ILE A 79 1.60 13.03 0.33
C ILE A 79 1.96 12.44 1.69
N VAL A 80 0.98 11.87 2.40
CA VAL A 80 1.22 11.35 3.75
C VAL A 80 2.05 10.07 3.72
N VAL A 81 1.76 9.13 2.82
CA VAL A 81 2.50 7.86 2.72
C VAL A 81 3.93 8.09 2.23
N GLN A 82 4.11 8.82 1.13
CA GLN A 82 5.45 9.13 0.61
C GLN A 82 6.23 10.04 1.55
N GLY A 83 5.54 10.99 2.18
CA GLY A 83 6.11 11.83 3.23
C GLY A 83 6.58 10.98 4.41
N SER A 84 5.83 9.94 4.79
CA SER A 84 6.24 8.99 5.83
C SER A 84 7.54 8.26 5.47
N ASP A 85 7.71 7.79 4.24
CA ASP A 85 8.95 7.13 3.81
C ASP A 85 10.17 8.05 3.96
N VAL A 86 10.02 9.33 3.57
CA VAL A 86 11.06 10.35 3.75
C VAL A 86 11.33 10.63 5.22
N LEU A 87 10.27 10.81 6.03
CA LEU A 87 10.39 11.09 7.46
C LEU A 87 11.04 9.91 8.20
N GLN A 88 10.62 8.68 7.91
CA GLN A 88 11.23 7.48 8.50
C GLN A 88 12.72 7.38 8.18
N TYR A 89 13.11 7.72 6.94
CA TYR A 89 14.52 7.79 6.56
C TYR A 89 15.28 8.87 7.34
N ILE A 90 14.72 10.08 7.44
CA ILE A 90 15.34 11.20 8.17
C ILE A 90 15.51 10.85 9.66
N PHE A 91 14.43 10.46 10.34
CA PHE A 91 14.48 10.07 11.76
C PHE A 91 15.37 8.85 11.97
N GLY A 92 15.37 7.90 11.04
CA GLY A 92 16.24 6.73 11.09
C GLY A 92 17.72 7.09 10.97
N LYS A 93 18.06 8.11 10.16
CA LYS A 93 19.45 8.58 10.01
C LYS A 93 19.91 9.44 11.19
N LEU A 94 19.01 10.25 11.76
CA LEU A 94 19.33 11.16 12.87
C LEU A 94 19.40 10.45 14.24
N PHE A 95 18.46 9.52 14.49
CA PHE A 95 18.28 8.91 15.80
C PHE A 95 18.40 7.38 15.81
N GLY A 96 18.57 6.76 14.64
CA GLY A 96 18.55 5.30 14.51
C GLY A 96 19.71 4.63 15.24
N LYS A 97 19.36 3.76 16.19
CA LYS A 97 20.31 2.90 16.91
C LYS A 97 19.93 1.43 16.75
N HIS A 98 18.63 1.13 16.75
CA HIS A 98 18.14 -0.25 16.69
C HIS A 98 17.54 -0.55 15.32
N ARG A 99 18.18 -1.48 14.59
CA ARG A 99 17.67 -1.95 13.29
C ARG A 99 16.37 -2.73 13.48
N PHE A 100 15.39 -2.47 12.62
CA PHE A 100 14.08 -3.14 12.67
C PHE A 100 14.15 -4.56 12.11
N SER A 101 14.68 -4.72 10.89
CA SER A 101 14.86 -6.04 10.25
C SER A 101 16.14 -6.06 9.43
N PRO A 102 17.29 -6.44 10.04
CA PRO A 102 18.60 -6.38 9.39
C PRO A 102 18.71 -7.21 8.11
N ASN A 103 18.02 -8.36 8.05
CA ASN A 103 18.09 -9.30 6.93
C ASN A 103 17.21 -8.87 5.74
N VAL A 104 16.10 -8.17 6.03
CA VAL A 104 15.14 -7.72 5.00
C VAL A 104 15.47 -6.31 4.52
N SER A 105 15.71 -5.39 5.47
CA SER A 105 15.94 -3.97 5.19
C SER A 105 16.96 -3.38 6.18
N PRO A 106 18.27 -3.41 5.86
CA PRO A 106 19.35 -2.99 6.75
C PRO A 106 19.28 -1.52 7.20
N SER A 107 18.62 -0.66 6.41
CA SER A 107 18.51 0.79 6.64
C SER A 107 17.34 1.18 7.55
N LYS A 108 16.39 0.29 7.82
CA LYS A 108 15.20 0.61 8.62
C LYS A 108 15.48 0.43 10.10
N THR A 109 15.14 1.44 10.91
CA THR A 109 15.34 1.45 12.37
C THR A 109 14.02 1.64 13.10
N TRP A 110 13.96 1.18 14.35
CA TRP A 110 12.79 1.38 15.22
C TRP A 110 12.54 2.86 15.51
N GLU A 111 13.60 3.63 15.71
CA GLU A 111 13.50 5.08 15.94
C GLU A 111 13.01 5.81 14.70
N GLY A 112 13.44 5.37 13.51
CA GLY A 112 12.95 5.87 12.24
C GLY A 112 11.46 5.58 12.04
N LEU A 113 11.02 4.35 12.35
CA LEU A 113 9.61 3.97 12.27
C LEU A 113 8.74 4.82 13.20
N ILE A 114 9.08 4.88 14.49
CA ILE A 114 8.27 5.61 15.48
C ILE A 114 8.27 7.11 15.16
N GLY A 115 9.44 7.71 14.92
CA GLY A 115 9.55 9.14 14.58
C GLY A 115 8.84 9.49 13.28
N GLY A 116 8.99 8.64 12.25
CA GLY A 116 8.31 8.82 10.97
C GLY A 116 6.80 8.67 11.05
N LEU A 117 6.27 7.71 11.83
CA LEU A 117 4.83 7.55 12.04
C LEU A 117 4.24 8.73 12.81
N VAL A 118 4.89 9.20 13.87
CA VAL A 118 4.43 10.37 14.63
C VAL A 118 4.43 11.61 13.74
N ALA A 119 5.53 11.87 13.02
CA ALA A 119 5.64 13.03 12.14
C ALA A 119 4.66 12.97 10.95
N SER A 120 4.45 11.80 10.35
CA SER A 120 3.48 11.65 9.25
C SER A 120 2.03 11.71 9.73
N SER A 121 1.73 11.32 10.97
CA SER A 121 0.40 11.53 11.58
C SER A 121 0.11 13.01 11.81
N LEU A 122 1.12 13.77 12.30
CA LEU A 122 1.03 15.22 12.39
C LEU A 122 0.86 15.87 11.01
N LEU A 123 1.58 15.39 9.99
CA LEU A 123 1.40 15.83 8.61
C LEU A 123 -0.04 15.58 8.13
N GLY A 124 -0.62 14.42 8.43
CA GLY A 124 -2.01 14.11 8.17
C GLY A 124 -2.97 15.10 8.84
N ALA A 125 -2.76 15.40 10.13
CA ALA A 125 -3.56 16.39 10.86
C ALA A 125 -3.49 17.79 10.21
N LEU A 126 -2.29 18.22 9.80
CA LEU A 126 -2.06 19.50 9.13
C LEU A 126 -2.72 19.57 7.76
N LEU A 127 -2.85 18.43 7.06
CA LEU A 127 -3.52 18.32 5.76
C LEU A 127 -5.03 18.08 5.87
N ALA A 128 -5.63 18.15 7.06
CA ALA A 128 -7.06 17.89 7.22
C ALA A 128 -7.93 18.84 6.36
N PHE A 129 -7.47 20.06 6.07
CA PHE A 129 -8.19 21.05 5.26
C PHE A 129 -8.44 20.63 3.80
N ILE A 130 -7.69 19.67 3.26
CA ILE A 130 -7.92 19.10 1.92
C ILE A 130 -8.75 17.82 1.96
N THR A 131 -9.29 17.44 3.12
CA THR A 131 -10.02 16.18 3.31
C THR A 131 -11.39 16.45 3.95
N PRO A 132 -12.33 15.50 3.90
CA PRO A 132 -13.57 15.58 4.67
C PRO A 132 -13.39 15.23 6.16
N PHE A 133 -12.16 15.07 6.64
CA PHE A 133 -11.85 14.59 7.98
C PHE A 133 -11.62 15.75 8.95
N SER A 134 -11.95 15.55 10.23
CA SER A 134 -11.42 16.43 11.29
C SER A 134 -9.90 16.23 11.44
N PRO A 135 -9.15 17.19 12.02
CA PRO A 135 -7.71 17.03 12.22
C PRO A 135 -7.30 15.75 12.96
N LEU A 136 -8.09 15.34 13.95
CA LEU A 136 -7.86 14.09 14.68
C LEU A 136 -8.11 12.86 13.80
N GLN A 137 -9.18 12.87 13.00
CA GLN A 137 -9.49 11.79 12.07
C GLN A 137 -8.43 11.69 10.97
N ALA A 138 -8.00 12.81 10.38
CA ALA A 138 -6.95 12.85 9.38
C ALA A 138 -5.62 12.29 9.94
N SER A 139 -5.27 12.65 11.19
CA SER A 139 -4.12 12.08 11.90
C SER A 139 -4.22 10.56 12.07
N ALA A 140 -5.38 10.06 12.52
CA ALA A 140 -5.59 8.63 12.72
C ALA A 140 -5.54 7.83 11.41
N VAL A 141 -6.19 8.33 10.36
CA VAL A 141 -6.18 7.70 9.03
C VAL A 141 -4.77 7.71 8.43
N ALA A 142 -4.04 8.83 8.57
CA ALA A 142 -2.63 8.92 8.19
C ALA A 142 -1.76 7.89 8.92
N PHE A 143 -1.90 7.79 10.25
CA PHE A 143 -1.17 6.82 11.06
C PHE A 143 -1.35 5.39 10.54
N VAL A 144 -2.60 4.98 10.28
CA VAL A 144 -2.90 3.65 9.77
C VAL A 144 -2.35 3.45 8.36
N ALA A 145 -2.56 4.40 7.45
CA ALA A 145 -2.07 4.31 6.08
C ALA A 145 -0.54 4.22 6.02
N CYS A 146 0.17 5.04 6.79
CA CYS A 146 1.63 5.02 6.87
C CYS A 146 2.17 3.73 7.51
N THR A 147 1.48 3.19 8.51
CA THR A 147 1.84 1.90 9.12
C THR A 147 1.72 0.78 8.09
N MET A 148 0.63 0.75 7.34
CA MET A 148 0.44 -0.21 6.25
C MET A 148 1.46 -0.02 5.13
N GLY A 149 1.80 1.23 4.79
CA GLY A 149 2.85 1.50 3.81
C GLY A 149 4.23 1.03 4.25
N PHE A 150 4.59 1.19 5.53
CA PHE A 150 5.81 0.62 6.07
C PHE A 150 5.85 -0.92 5.94
N LEU A 151 4.74 -1.59 6.27
CA LEU A 151 4.60 -3.04 6.15
C LEU A 151 4.68 -3.49 4.70
N GLY A 152 4.02 -2.79 3.77
CA GLY A 152 4.11 -3.06 2.33
C GLY A 152 5.54 -2.96 1.82
N GLY A 153 6.27 -1.91 2.22
CA GLY A 153 7.69 -1.77 1.88
C GLY A 153 8.57 -2.87 2.48
N LEU A 154 8.24 -3.41 3.66
CA LEU A 154 8.95 -4.58 4.22
C LEU A 154 8.68 -5.85 3.42
N VAL A 155 7.42 -6.10 3.04
CA VAL A 155 7.04 -7.25 2.21
C VAL A 155 7.74 -7.18 0.85
N ALA A 156 7.68 -6.02 0.18
CA ALA A 156 8.38 -5.81 -1.09
C ALA A 156 9.90 -6.03 -0.95
N SER A 157 10.51 -5.51 0.12
CA SER A 157 11.92 -5.76 0.41
C SER A 157 12.21 -7.25 0.60
N ALA A 158 11.36 -8.00 1.29
CA ALA A 158 11.54 -9.43 1.51
C ALA A 158 11.44 -10.22 0.19
N ILE A 159 10.46 -9.90 -0.67
CA ILE A 159 10.31 -10.50 -2.00
C ILE A 159 11.56 -10.24 -2.85
N LYS A 160 12.10 -9.01 -2.83
CA LYS A 160 13.34 -8.68 -3.55
C LYS A 160 14.49 -9.57 -3.08
N ARG A 161 14.67 -9.76 -1.76
CA ARG A 161 15.72 -10.62 -1.19
C ARG A 161 15.55 -12.09 -1.55
N ASP A 162 14.33 -12.59 -1.55
CA ASP A 162 14.01 -13.96 -1.94
C ASP A 162 14.40 -14.23 -3.40
N GLN A 163 14.16 -13.26 -4.29
CA GLN A 163 14.52 -13.33 -5.71
C GLN A 163 16.00 -13.00 -6.00
N GLY A 164 16.81 -12.75 -4.97
CA GLY A 164 18.22 -12.41 -5.11
C GLY A 164 18.49 -11.02 -5.72
N VAL A 165 17.47 -10.18 -5.88
CA VAL A 165 17.57 -8.82 -6.43
C VAL A 165 17.50 -7.77 -5.33
N LYS A 166 18.15 -6.62 -5.53
CA LYS A 166 18.08 -5.51 -4.57
C LYS A 166 16.99 -4.50 -4.93
N ASP A 167 16.89 -4.18 -6.21
CA ASP A 167 15.97 -3.20 -6.78
C ASP A 167 15.23 -3.86 -7.96
N TRP A 168 13.97 -3.50 -8.20
CA TRP A 168 13.20 -4.01 -9.36
C TRP A 168 13.83 -3.60 -10.71
N GLY A 169 14.69 -2.57 -10.71
CA GLY A 169 15.21 -1.86 -11.88
C GLY A 169 16.19 -2.63 -12.79
N HIS A 170 16.64 -3.84 -12.45
CA HIS A 170 17.40 -4.65 -13.41
C HIS A 170 16.52 -5.20 -14.55
N LEU A 171 15.18 -5.12 -14.44
CA LEU A 171 14.24 -5.49 -15.50
C LEU A 171 13.86 -4.30 -16.41
N ILE A 172 14.08 -3.05 -15.97
CA ILE A 172 13.76 -1.81 -16.71
C ILE A 172 14.85 -0.77 -16.42
N GLU A 173 15.84 -0.68 -17.32
CA GLU A 173 16.94 0.28 -17.22
C GLU A 173 16.41 1.73 -17.09
N GLY A 174 16.86 2.45 -16.05
CA GLY A 174 16.62 3.88 -15.85
C GLY A 174 15.50 4.28 -14.87
N HIS A 175 14.62 3.36 -14.46
CA HIS A 175 13.46 3.67 -13.58
C HIS A 175 13.46 2.96 -12.22
N GLY A 176 14.62 2.46 -11.77
CA GLY A 176 14.78 1.73 -10.49
C GLY A 176 14.31 2.42 -9.21
N GLY A 177 13.76 3.64 -9.30
CA GLY A 177 13.16 4.37 -8.18
C GLY A 177 11.66 4.58 -8.23
N MET A 178 10.93 4.31 -9.33
CA MET A 178 9.48 4.59 -9.38
C MET A 178 8.63 3.45 -8.82
N LEU A 179 8.94 2.20 -9.19
CA LEU A 179 8.28 1.00 -8.64
C LEU A 179 8.59 0.82 -7.13
N ASP A 180 9.84 1.07 -6.73
CA ASP A 180 10.24 1.07 -5.31
C ASP A 180 9.50 2.14 -4.48
N ARG A 181 9.11 3.27 -5.09
CA ARG A 181 8.28 4.29 -4.43
C ARG A 181 6.82 3.88 -4.32
N THR A 182 6.33 2.99 -5.19
CA THR A 182 4.96 2.48 -5.07
C THR A 182 4.81 1.38 -4.03
N ASP A 183 5.91 0.76 -3.56
CA ASP A 183 5.89 -0.35 -2.59
C ASP A 183 5.07 -0.02 -1.33
N SER A 184 5.19 1.21 -0.80
CA SER A 184 4.42 1.65 0.37
C SER A 184 2.94 1.94 0.03
N LEU A 185 2.64 2.40 -1.18
CA LEU A 185 1.27 2.65 -1.62
C LEU A 185 0.47 1.36 -1.80
N VAL A 186 1.10 0.25 -2.19
CA VAL A 186 0.43 -1.04 -2.41
C VAL A 186 -0.37 -1.48 -1.20
N PHE A 187 0.18 -1.35 0.01
CA PHE A 187 -0.53 -1.77 1.23
C PHE A 187 -1.36 -0.62 1.82
N ALA A 188 -0.93 0.63 1.67
CA ALA A 188 -1.64 1.78 2.20
C ALA A 188 -2.97 2.05 1.48
N ALA A 189 -2.98 1.98 0.14
CA ALA A 189 -4.14 2.32 -0.69
C ALA A 189 -5.40 1.51 -0.40
N PRO A 190 -5.37 0.15 -0.36
CA PRO A 190 -6.58 -0.62 -0.09
C PRO A 190 -7.14 -0.36 1.31
N ILE A 191 -6.26 -0.22 2.32
CA ILE A 191 -6.70 0.04 3.70
C ILE A 191 -7.29 1.45 3.82
N PHE A 192 -6.63 2.45 3.25
CA PHE A 192 -7.13 3.82 3.22
C PHE A 192 -8.50 3.89 2.53
N PHE A 193 -8.64 3.29 1.34
CA PHE A 193 -9.90 3.24 0.61
C PHE A 193 -11.03 2.62 1.46
N HIS A 194 -10.80 1.48 2.10
CA HIS A 194 -11.82 0.80 2.88
C HIS A 194 -12.20 1.59 4.15
N ILE A 195 -11.24 2.26 4.79
CA ILE A 195 -11.51 3.16 5.92
C ILE A 195 -12.40 4.32 5.48
N VAL A 196 -12.03 5.03 4.41
CA VAL A 196 -12.82 6.17 3.92
C VAL A 196 -14.22 5.72 3.53
N ARG A 197 -14.32 4.61 2.82
CA ARG A 197 -15.61 4.04 2.44
C ARG A 197 -16.47 3.71 3.66
N TYR A 198 -15.94 2.97 4.63
CA TYR A 198 -16.73 2.48 5.75
C TYR A 198 -17.26 3.59 6.67
N PHE A 199 -16.48 4.66 6.85
CA PHE A 199 -16.81 5.70 7.82
C PHE A 199 -17.38 6.99 7.21
N TRP A 200 -17.12 7.27 5.92
CA TRP A 200 -17.51 8.54 5.27
C TRP A 200 -18.36 8.40 4.02
N THR A 201 -18.63 7.19 3.54
CA THR A 201 -19.51 7.00 2.36
C THR A 201 -20.87 6.43 2.73
N VAL A 202 -21.85 6.73 1.89
CA VAL A 202 -23.25 6.27 2.01
C VAL A 202 -23.56 5.22 0.95
#